data_AF-A0A158KTE5-F1
#
_entry.id   AF-A0A158KTE5-F1
#
_cell.length_a   1.000
_cell.length_b   1.000
_cell.length_c   1.000
_cell.angle_alpha   90.00
_cell.angle_beta   90.00
_cell.angle_gamma   90.00
#
_symmetry.space_group_name_H-M   'P 1'
#
loop_
_entity.id
_entity.type
_entity.pdbx_description
1 polymer ?
#
loop_
_entity_poly.entity_id
_entity_poly.type
_entity_poly.pdbx_seq_one_letter_code
_entity_poly.pdbx_strand_id
1 'polypeptide(L)'
;MKTQAVRAVVRVNSREISADFQLATGRLLVTEGAEVIEKLGPPDSWVALASLNRGDGWGTRPTPADLLAFLERYVATNPRFQV
;
A
#
# COMPACT_ATOMS: atom_id res chain seq x y z
N MET A 1 -11.99 14.08 13.54
CA MET A 1 -11.22 14.40 12.32
C MET A 1 -11.27 13.18 11.40
N LYS A 2 -11.71 13.32 10.15
CA LYS A 2 -11.57 12.24 9.17
C LYS A 2 -10.10 12.17 8.79
N THR A 3 -9.41 11.09 9.16
CA THR A 3 -8.03 10.85 8.72
C THR A 3 -8.05 10.71 7.20
N GLN A 4 -7.44 11.66 6.49
CA GLN A 4 -7.34 11.57 5.04
C GLN A 4 -6.39 10.43 4.70
N ALA A 5 -6.91 9.40 4.06
CA ALA A 5 -6.15 8.24 3.63
C ALA A 5 -6.41 7.99 2.15
N VAL A 6 -5.38 7.48 1.48
CA VAL A 6 -5.47 6.96 0.11
C VAL A 6 -5.58 5.46 0.24
N ARG A 7 -6.49 4.85 -0.53
CA ARG A 7 -6.75 3.42 -0.44
C ARG A 7 -6.71 2.77 -1.82
N ALA A 8 -6.14 1.58 -1.89
CA ALA A 8 -6.26 0.65 -3.01
C ALA A 8 -6.68 -0.73 -2.52
N VAL A 9 -7.29 -1.51 -3.41
CA VAL A 9 -7.77 -2.86 -3.13
C VAL A 9 -7.47 -3.75 -4.32
N VAL A 10 -6.98 -4.96 -4.06
CA VAL A 10 -6.82 -6.04 -5.06
C VAL A 10 -7.50 -7.31 -4.56
N ARG A 11 -7.95 -8.14 -5.50
CA ARG A 11 -8.53 -9.45 -5.20
C ARG A 11 -7.68 -10.56 -5.80
N VAL A 12 -7.31 -11.52 -4.96
CA VAL A 12 -6.37 -12.60 -5.29
C VAL A 12 -6.88 -13.88 -4.65
N ASN A 13 -7.17 -14.92 -5.45
CA ASN A 13 -7.64 -16.22 -4.96
C ASN A 13 -8.79 -16.11 -3.92
N SER A 14 -9.80 -15.28 -4.24
CA SER A 14 -10.95 -14.95 -3.37
C SER A 14 -10.63 -14.15 -2.09
N ARG A 15 -9.39 -13.70 -1.91
CA ARG A 15 -8.94 -12.86 -0.79
C ARG A 15 -8.94 -11.40 -1.23
N GLU A 16 -9.49 -10.52 -0.40
CA GLU A 16 -9.46 -9.08 -0.63
C GLU A 16 -8.34 -8.46 0.19
N ILE A 17 -7.32 -7.96 -0.51
CA ILE A 17 -6.17 -7.30 0.10
C ILE A 17 -6.33 -5.80 -0.12
N SER A 18 -6.17 -5.01 0.93
CA SER A 18 -6.25 -3.55 0.89
C SER A 18 -4.93 -2.92 1.32
N ALA A 19 -4.59 -1.79 0.72
CA ALA A 19 -3.55 -0.89 1.18
C ALA A 19 -4.17 0.45 1.56
N ASP A 20 -3.92 0.93 2.77
CA ASP A 20 -4.37 2.22 3.26
C ASP A 20 -3.15 3.07 3.66
N PHE A 21 -2.97 4.22 2.99
CA PHE A 21 -1.91 5.18 3.29
C PHE A 21 -2.47 6.43 3.96
N GLN A 22 -2.12 6.65 5.22
CA GLN A 22 -2.54 7.81 6.00
C GLN A 22 -1.69 9.04 5.63
N LEU A 23 -2.29 10.04 4.98
CA LEU A 23 -1.57 11.22 4.50
C LEU A 23 -0.99 12.09 5.61
N ALA A 24 -1.62 12.12 6.79
CA ALA A 24 -1.17 12.92 7.92
C ALA A 24 0.06 12.34 8.63
N THR A 25 0.21 11.01 8.62
CA THR A 25 1.27 10.32 9.38
C THR A 25 2.28 9.62 8.47
N GLY A 26 1.99 9.51 7.18
CA GLY A 26 2.76 8.72 6.22
C GLY A 26 2.72 7.22 6.51
N ARG A 27 1.75 6.72 7.29
CA ARG A 27 1.67 5.30 7.64
C ARG A 27 0.97 4.52 6.54
N LEU A 28 1.57 3.41 6.13
CA LEU A 28 0.99 2.43 5.22
C LEU A 28 0.52 1.20 6.00
N LEU A 29 -0.68 0.75 5.74
CA LEU A 29 -1.26 -0.46 6.31
C LEU A 29 -1.68 -1.39 5.17
N VAL A 30 -1.26 -2.64 5.22
CA VAL A 30 -1.77 -3.70 4.34
C VAL A 30 -2.66 -4.62 5.15
N THR A 31 -3.89 -4.84 4.68
CA THR A 31 -4.87 -5.69 5.37
C THR A 31 -5.45 -6.74 4.43
N GLU A 32 -5.87 -7.85 5.02
CA GLU A 32 -6.70 -8.87 4.38
C GLU A 32 -8.03 -8.92 5.13
N GLY A 33 -9.10 -8.38 4.54
CA GLY A 33 -10.33 -8.12 5.28
C GLY A 33 -10.06 -7.26 6.52
N ALA A 34 -10.25 -7.83 7.72
CA ALA A 34 -10.01 -7.16 9.00
C ALA A 34 -8.61 -7.44 9.60
N GLU A 35 -7.85 -8.40 9.05
CA GLU A 35 -6.52 -8.76 9.54
C GLU A 35 -5.47 -7.76 9.02
N VAL A 36 -4.64 -7.22 9.91
CA VAL A 36 -3.47 -6.43 9.52
C VAL A 36 -2.32 -7.38 9.18
N ILE A 37 -1.90 -7.37 7.91
CA ILE A 37 -0.79 -8.18 7.41
C ILE A 37 0.53 -7.44 7.59
N GLU A 38 0.54 -6.14 7.32
CA GLU A 38 1.74 -5.34 7.42
C GLU A 38 1.44 -3.89 7.80
N LYS A 39 2.35 -3.28 8.55
CA LYS A 39 2.29 -1.89 8.96
C LYS A 39 3.66 -1.25 8.79
N LEU A 40 3.75 -0.29 7.88
CA LEU A 40 4.97 0.47 7.62
C LEU A 40 4.78 1.92 8.06
N GLY A 41 5.75 2.43 8.81
CA GLY A 41 5.87 3.85 9.14
C GLY A 41 6.91 4.54 8.26
N PRO A 42 7.00 5.89 8.29
CA PRO A 42 8.12 6.58 7.70
C PRO A 42 9.47 6.17 8.34
N PRO A 43 10.56 6.08 7.57
CA PRO A 43 10.65 6.33 6.12
C PRO A 43 10.23 5.14 5.25
N ASP A 44 10.11 3.94 5.81
CA ASP A 44 9.93 2.69 5.06
C ASP A 44 8.67 2.69 4.17
N SER A 45 7.57 3.25 4.64
CA SER A 45 6.34 3.41 3.85
C SER A 45 6.54 4.28 2.61
N TRP A 46 7.36 5.32 2.71
CA TRP A 46 7.69 6.20 1.59
C TRP A 46 8.67 5.53 0.63
N VAL A 47 9.67 4.83 1.15
CA VAL A 47 10.63 4.06 0.34
C VAL A 47 9.90 2.98 -0.47
N ALA A 48 8.95 2.27 0.15
CA ALA A 48 8.16 1.23 -0.51
C ALA A 48 7.37 1.77 -1.71
N LEU A 49 6.75 2.95 -1.57
CA LEU A 49 5.99 3.60 -2.64
C LEU A 49 6.93 4.22 -3.70
N ALA A 50 8.00 4.90 -3.27
CA ALA A 50 8.94 5.56 -4.16
C ALA A 50 9.70 4.56 -5.05
N SER A 51 9.99 3.36 -4.56
CA SER A 51 10.68 2.30 -5.31
C SER A 51 9.91 1.81 -6.55
N LEU A 52 8.62 2.11 -6.64
CA LEU A 52 7.75 1.72 -7.74
C LEU A 52 7.62 2.83 -8.80
N ASN A 53 7.86 4.08 -8.40
CA ASN A 53 7.75 5.23 -9.27
C ASN A 53 9.04 5.44 -10.05
N ARG A 54 8.91 5.44 -11.39
CA ARG A 54 10.01 5.70 -12.34
C ARG A 54 10.39 7.18 -12.40
N GLY A 55 10.70 7.80 -11.26
CA GLY A 55 11.43 9.07 -11.20
C GLY A 55 10.62 10.36 -11.02
N ASP A 56 9.33 10.43 -11.38
CA ASP A 56 8.62 11.73 -11.48
C ASP A 56 7.81 12.17 -10.25
N GLY A 57 7.81 11.40 -9.15
CA GLY A 57 6.90 11.60 -8.00
C GLY A 57 7.55 11.65 -6.62
N TRP A 58 8.86 11.92 -6.52
CA TRP A 58 9.54 11.95 -5.23
C TRP A 58 8.98 13.10 -4.37
N GLY A 59 8.42 12.75 -3.20
CA GLY A 59 7.83 13.72 -2.27
C GLY A 59 6.38 14.14 -2.56
N THR A 60 5.72 13.59 -3.57
CA THR A 60 4.29 13.86 -3.82
C THR A 60 3.39 12.95 -2.98
N ARG A 61 2.21 13.46 -2.60
CA ARG A 61 1.17 12.64 -1.93
C ARG A 61 0.84 11.43 -2.81
N PRO A 62 0.93 10.20 -2.31
CA PRO A 62 0.68 9.03 -3.13
C PRO A 62 -0.75 9.04 -3.64
N THR A 63 -0.93 8.63 -4.88
CA THR A 63 -2.22 8.49 -5.54
C THR A 63 -2.78 7.08 -5.33
N PRO A 64 -4.08 6.86 -5.57
CA PRO A 64 -4.64 5.50 -5.58
C PRO A 64 -3.93 4.56 -6.56
N ALA A 65 -3.40 5.09 -7.68
CA ALA A 65 -2.65 4.30 -8.66
C ALA A 65 -1.28 3.85 -8.13
N ASP A 66 -0.58 4.72 -7.40
CA ASP A 66 0.69 4.36 -6.73
C ASP A 66 0.46 3.23 -5.71
N LEU A 67 -0.61 3.35 -4.91
CA LEU A 67 -0.97 2.32 -3.93
C LEU A 67 -1.41 1.01 -4.60
N LEU A 68 -2.09 1.08 -5.74
CA LEU A 68 -2.48 -0.10 -6.50
C LEU A 68 -1.24 -0.83 -7.03
N ALA A 69 -0.31 -0.12 -7.67
CA ALA A 69 0.94 -0.69 -8.17
C ALA A 69 1.77 -1.31 -7.03
N PHE A 70 1.79 -0.65 -5.87
CA PHE A 70 2.39 -1.21 -4.65
C PHE A 70 1.71 -2.50 -4.24
N LEU A 71 0.39 -2.52 -4.19
CA LEU A 71 -0.35 -3.67 -3.70
C LEU A 71 -0.26 -4.87 -4.65
N GLU A 72 -0.26 -4.64 -5.96
CA GLU A 72 0.00 -5.66 -6.98
C GLU A 72 1.40 -6.27 -6.83
N ARG A 73 2.44 -5.43 -6.70
CA ARG A 73 3.81 -5.87 -6.43
C ARG A 73 3.90 -6.65 -5.11
N TYR A 74 3.26 -6.14 -4.06
CA TYR A 74 3.26 -6.74 -2.72
C TYR A 74 2.69 -8.16 -2.77
N VAL A 75 1.51 -8.33 -3.36
CA VAL A 75 0.89 -9.64 -3.54
C VAL A 75 1.76 -10.56 -4.40
N ALA A 76 2.30 -10.06 -5.51
CA ALA A 76 3.10 -10.86 -6.44
C ALA A 76 4.40 -11.38 -5.83
N THR A 77 4.96 -10.66 -4.85
CA THR A 77 6.24 -11.00 -4.22
C THR A 77 6.10 -11.65 -2.86
N ASN A 78 4.94 -11.55 -2.21
CA ASN A 78 4.70 -12.11 -0.89
C ASN A 78 4.18 -13.56 -0.99
N PRO A 79 4.93 -14.56 -0.48
CA PRO A 79 4.56 -15.97 -0.56
C PRO A 79 3.18 -16.30 0.03
N ARG A 80 2.67 -15.47 0.96
CA ARG A 80 1.34 -15.64 1.56
C ARG A 80 0.22 -15.68 0.52
N PHE A 81 0.39 -15.03 -0.63
CA PHE A 81 -0.67 -14.89 -1.65
C PHE A 81 -0.40 -15.66 -2.95
N GLN A 82 0.66 -16.46 -3.01
CA GLN A 82 1.05 -17.24 -4.19
C GLN A 82 0.44 -18.66 -4.22
N VAL A 83 -0.55 -18.92 -3.36
CA VAL A 83 -1.14 -20.25 -3.09
C VAL A 83 -2.50 -20.39 -3.73
#